data_AF-A0A5C4JA95-F1
#
_entry.id   AF-A0A5C4JA95-F1
#
_cell.length_a   1.000
_cell.length_b   1.000
_cell.length_c   1.000
_cell.angle_alpha   90.00
_cell.angle_beta   90.00
_cell.angle_gamma   90.00
#
_symmetry.space_group_name_H-M   'P 1'
#
loop_
_entity.id
_entity.type
_entity.pdbx_description
1 polymer ?
#
loop_
_entity_poly.entity_id
_entity_poly.type
_entity_poly.pdbx_seq_one_letter_code
_entity_poly.pdbx_strand_id
1 'polypeptide(L)'
;MTEPATRTHYEVHQRVHAAMTAAMRADVLAIDAELVQRGGLDPYSREFVGGSRRLVLACTAALSCVLAAHRPGRAPEGGGICRGCGTRECRTLHGVNHVLAAYTVQPGGVDRAEAWRRAETYFSRGAGPVPVIVEEFPDGFVTRAADGSHDDPAPLLIVDRRTGALSRWPSLPFDVLAREYANYRAAR
;
A
#
# COMPACT_ATOMS: atom_id res chain seq x y z
N MET A 1 11.02 -19.40 4.64
CA MET A 1 9.68 -19.45 4.03
C MET A 1 8.69 -18.82 5.01
N THR A 2 7.88 -17.86 4.60
CA THR A 2 6.91 -17.19 5.48
C THR A 2 5.73 -18.12 5.74
N GLU A 3 5.34 -18.28 7.01
CA GLU A 3 4.26 -19.21 7.38
C GLU A 3 2.89 -18.76 6.81
N PRO A 4 2.01 -19.70 6.41
CA PRO A 4 0.77 -19.38 5.68
C PRO A 4 -0.16 -18.37 6.38
N ALA A 5 -0.35 -18.51 7.70
CA ALA A 5 -1.14 -17.56 8.50
C ALA A 5 -0.55 -16.15 8.49
N THR A 6 0.78 -16.04 8.65
CA THR A 6 1.51 -14.76 8.63
C THR A 6 1.39 -14.08 7.27
N ARG A 7 1.55 -14.85 6.18
CA ARG A 7 1.41 -14.32 4.83
C ARG A 7 -0.01 -13.82 4.56
N THR A 8 -1.03 -14.63 4.84
CA THR A 8 -2.44 -14.26 4.60
C THR A 8 -2.83 -13.02 5.40
N HIS A 9 -2.39 -12.95 6.67
CA HIS A 9 -2.62 -11.78 7.52
C HIS A 9 -2.00 -10.51 6.93
N TYR A 10 -0.73 -10.58 6.52
CA TYR A 10 -0.05 -9.45 5.90
C TYR A 10 -0.75 -8.98 4.61
N GLU A 11 -1.14 -9.91 3.74
CA GLU A 11 -1.83 -9.61 2.49
C GLU A 11 -3.19 -8.90 2.70
N VAL A 12 -3.99 -9.38 3.66
CA VAL A 12 -5.27 -8.74 3.99
C VAL A 12 -5.03 -7.39 4.66
N HIS A 13 -4.06 -7.29 5.57
CA HIS A 13 -3.70 -6.04 6.21
C HIS A 13 -3.32 -4.97 5.18
N GLN A 14 -2.48 -5.29 4.19
CA GLN A 14 -2.09 -4.34 3.14
C GLN A 14 -3.30 -3.83 2.35
N ARG A 15 -4.23 -4.71 1.95
CA ARG A 15 -5.44 -4.31 1.20
C ARG A 15 -6.38 -3.45 2.03
N VAL A 16 -6.64 -3.83 3.29
CA VAL A 16 -7.49 -3.06 4.21
C VAL A 16 -6.88 -1.70 4.49
N HIS A 17 -5.58 -1.66 4.77
CA HIS A 17 -4.87 -0.41 5.02
C HIS A 17 -4.93 0.52 3.82
N ALA A 18 -4.73 0.00 2.60
CA ALA A 18 -4.81 0.83 1.41
C ALA A 18 -6.20 1.39 1.14
N ALA A 19 -7.26 0.60 1.33
CA ALA A 19 -8.63 1.11 1.23
C ALA A 19 -8.89 2.21 2.27
N MET A 20 -8.38 2.03 3.50
CA MET A 20 -8.47 3.03 4.56
C MET A 20 -7.72 4.31 4.17
N THR A 21 -6.48 4.21 3.69
CA THR A 21 -5.68 5.35 3.24
C THR A 21 -6.33 6.09 2.08
N ALA A 22 -6.86 5.37 1.09
CA ALA A 22 -7.59 5.97 -0.03
C ALA A 22 -8.80 6.76 0.46
N ALA A 23 -9.61 6.18 1.36
CA ALA A 23 -10.75 6.88 1.96
C ALA A 23 -10.33 8.08 2.82
N MET A 24 -9.24 7.97 3.59
CA MET A 24 -8.72 9.09 4.39
C MET A 24 -8.29 10.27 3.52
N ARG A 25 -7.73 9.99 2.33
CA ARG A 25 -7.26 10.99 1.35
C ARG A 25 -8.36 11.59 0.48
N ALA A 26 -9.52 10.95 0.40
CA ALA A 26 -10.63 11.45 -0.41
C ALA A 26 -11.14 12.80 0.12
N ASP A 27 -11.17 13.81 -0.75
CA ASP A 27 -11.74 15.12 -0.45
C ASP A 27 -13.26 15.09 -0.66
N VAL A 28 -13.99 14.98 0.44
CA VAL A 28 -15.46 14.91 0.43
C VAL A 28 -16.09 16.19 -0.12
N LEU A 29 -15.47 17.35 0.15
CA LEU A 29 -16.02 18.63 -0.30
C LEU A 29 -15.91 18.77 -1.81
N ALA A 30 -14.78 18.36 -2.38
CA ALA A 30 -14.59 18.31 -3.82
C ALA A 30 -15.54 17.31 -4.49
N ILE A 31 -15.74 16.13 -3.88
CA ILE A 31 -16.70 15.12 -4.37
C ILE A 31 -18.12 15.70 -4.37
N ASP A 32 -18.57 16.28 -3.26
CA ASP A 32 -19.91 16.86 -3.14
C ASP A 32 -20.12 18.01 -4.13
N ALA A 33 -19.11 18.87 -4.32
CA ALA A 33 -19.17 19.96 -5.31
C ALA A 33 -19.35 19.43 -6.74
N GLU A 34 -18.61 18.40 -7.14
CA GLU A 34 -18.77 17.76 -8.45
C GLU A 34 -20.15 17.10 -8.62
N LEU A 35 -20.67 16.45 -7.57
CA LEU A 35 -21.99 15.82 -7.60
C LEU A 35 -23.12 16.85 -7.79
N VAL A 36 -22.98 18.03 -7.20
CA VAL A 36 -23.91 19.15 -7.37
C VAL A 36 -23.79 19.74 -8.78
N GLN A 37 -22.58 19.96 -9.29
CA GLN A 37 -22.34 20.58 -10.59
C GLN A 37 -22.83 19.72 -11.76
N ARG A 38 -22.65 18.40 -11.71
CA ARG A 38 -23.00 17.52 -12.84
C ARG A 38 -24.48 17.19 -12.92
N GLY A 39 -25.23 17.29 -11.83
CA GLY A 39 -26.70 17.17 -11.78
C GLY A 39 -27.31 15.85 -12.25
N GLY A 40 -26.56 14.93 -12.85
CA GLY A 40 -27.06 13.75 -13.58
C GLY A 40 -27.26 12.48 -12.75
N LEU A 41 -26.99 12.51 -11.45
CA LEU A 41 -27.24 11.37 -10.56
C LEU A 41 -28.63 11.47 -9.92
N ASP A 42 -29.29 10.32 -9.82
CA ASP A 42 -30.51 10.20 -9.02
C ASP A 42 -30.21 10.43 -7.52
N PRO A 43 -31.24 10.71 -6.70
CA PRO A 43 -31.06 11.02 -5.28
C PRO A 43 -30.32 9.93 -4.50
N TYR A 44 -30.55 8.64 -4.78
CA TYR A 44 -29.94 7.54 -4.04
C TYR A 44 -28.47 7.38 -4.40
N SER A 45 -28.12 7.51 -5.68
CA SER A 45 -26.73 7.50 -6.12
C SER A 45 -25.94 8.66 -5.52
N ARG A 46 -26.53 9.86 -5.46
CA ARG A 46 -25.89 11.03 -4.83
C ARG A 46 -25.64 10.80 -3.34
N GLU A 47 -26.65 10.32 -2.61
CA GLU A 47 -26.52 10.02 -1.18
C GLU A 47 -25.45 8.97 -0.92
N PHE A 48 -25.41 7.89 -1.72
CA PHE A 48 -24.39 6.86 -1.61
C PHE A 48 -22.98 7.41 -1.82
N VAL A 49 -22.76 8.21 -2.88
CA VAL A 49 -21.43 8.77 -3.15
C VAL A 49 -21.00 9.74 -2.04
N GLY A 50 -21.88 10.63 -1.57
CA GLY A 50 -21.58 11.53 -0.45
C GLY A 50 -21.28 10.77 0.86
N GLY A 51 -21.95 9.65 1.09
CA GLY A 51 -21.72 8.78 2.26
C GLY A 51 -20.56 7.79 2.12
N SER A 52 -20.02 7.60 0.90
CA SER A 52 -19.11 6.50 0.55
C SER A 52 -17.83 6.48 1.39
N ARG A 53 -17.21 7.65 1.61
CA ARG A 53 -16.00 7.76 2.44
C ARG A 53 -16.23 7.24 3.85
N ARG A 54 -17.33 7.63 4.48
CA ARG A 54 -17.67 7.19 5.85
C ARG A 54 -17.90 5.69 5.89
N LEU A 55 -18.60 5.14 4.90
CA LEU A 55 -18.86 3.70 4.79
C LEU A 55 -17.54 2.92 4.65
N VAL A 56 -16.64 3.34 3.77
CA VAL A 56 -15.33 2.69 3.57
C VAL A 56 -14.50 2.75 4.86
N LEU A 57 -14.44 3.90 5.53
CA LEU A 57 -13.72 4.03 6.81
C LEU A 57 -14.31 3.13 7.89
N ALA A 58 -15.64 3.05 8.02
CA ALA A 58 -16.29 2.17 8.98
C ALA A 58 -16.01 0.68 8.68
N CYS A 59 -16.12 0.27 7.41
CA CYS A 59 -15.83 -1.10 7.00
C CYS A 59 -14.36 -1.49 7.20
N THR A 60 -13.41 -0.61 6.87
CA THR A 60 -11.97 -0.87 7.06
C THR A 60 -11.59 -0.91 8.54
N ALA A 61 -12.22 -0.10 9.39
CA ALA A 61 -12.06 -0.18 10.85
C ALA A 61 -12.58 -1.53 11.39
N ALA A 62 -13.77 -1.96 10.96
CA ALA A 62 -14.32 -3.26 11.34
C ALA A 62 -13.41 -4.42 10.89
N LEU A 63 -12.91 -4.39 9.65
CA LEU A 63 -11.95 -5.37 9.15
C LEU A 63 -10.62 -5.36 9.91
N SER A 64 -10.18 -4.20 10.40
CA SER A 64 -9.00 -4.09 11.26
C SER A 64 -9.20 -4.80 12.61
N CYS A 65 -10.42 -4.75 13.17
CA CYS A 65 -10.77 -5.55 14.35
C CYS A 65 -10.71 -7.07 14.06
N VAL A 66 -11.20 -7.49 12.88
CA VAL A 66 -11.09 -8.90 12.43
C VAL A 66 -9.62 -9.31 12.30
N LEU A 67 -8.78 -8.48 11.69
CA LEU A 67 -7.33 -8.70 11.58
C LEU A 67 -6.65 -8.81 12.95
N ALA A 68 -7.06 -7.99 13.93
CA ALA A 68 -6.54 -8.04 15.29
C ALA A 68 -6.91 -9.36 15.99
N ALA A 69 -8.16 -9.81 15.86
CA ALA A 69 -8.61 -11.10 16.38
C ALA A 69 -7.89 -12.28 15.72
N HIS A 70 -7.62 -12.19 14.42
CA HIS A 70 -6.96 -13.23 13.63
C HIS A 70 -5.44 -13.03 13.45
N ARG A 71 -4.78 -12.37 14.40
CA ARG A 71 -3.33 -12.12 14.33
C ARG A 71 -2.49 -13.40 14.31
N PRO A 72 -1.30 -13.39 13.66
CA PRO A 72 -0.38 -14.51 13.71
C PRO A 72 0.11 -14.80 15.14
N GLY A 73 0.39 -16.05 15.41
CA GLY A 73 0.93 -16.55 16.68
C GLY A 73 1.75 -17.81 16.46
N ARG A 74 2.26 -18.38 17.54
CA ARG A 74 2.99 -19.66 17.53
C ARG A 74 2.21 -20.69 18.32
N ALA A 75 2.10 -21.89 17.78
CA ALA A 75 1.63 -23.06 18.49
C ALA A 75 2.65 -23.48 19.57
N PRO A 76 2.23 -24.23 20.60
CA PRO A 76 3.15 -24.83 21.56
C PRO A 76 4.25 -25.67 20.91
N GLU A 77 3.94 -26.27 19.76
CA GLU A 77 4.83 -27.11 18.94
C GLU A 77 5.82 -26.28 18.09
N GLY A 78 5.78 -24.95 18.14
CA GLY A 78 6.70 -24.05 17.45
C GLY A 78 6.27 -23.57 16.05
N GLY A 79 5.18 -24.11 15.49
CA GLY A 79 4.67 -23.69 14.17
C GLY A 79 3.75 -22.46 14.20
N GLY A 80 3.77 -21.67 13.13
CA GLY A 80 2.88 -20.53 12.93
C GLY A 80 1.41 -20.89 12.84
N ILE A 81 0.58 -20.20 13.62
CA ILE A 81 -0.87 -20.35 13.63
C ILE A 81 -1.57 -19.00 13.61
N CYS A 82 -2.83 -18.97 13.22
CA CYS A 82 -3.72 -17.86 13.49
C CYS A 82 -4.23 -17.97 14.94
N ARG A 83 -4.07 -16.92 15.76
CA ARG A 83 -4.54 -16.94 17.16
C ARG A 83 -6.06 -17.02 17.29
N GLY A 84 -6.80 -16.46 16.33
CA GLY A 84 -8.26 -16.50 16.33
C GLY A 84 -8.83 -17.88 15.95
N CYS A 85 -8.14 -18.61 15.07
CA CYS A 85 -8.61 -19.92 14.60
C CYS A 85 -7.94 -21.11 15.32
N GLY A 86 -6.76 -20.91 15.92
CA GLY A 86 -5.93 -21.99 16.48
C GLY A 86 -5.26 -22.87 15.42
N THR A 87 -5.37 -22.54 14.14
CA THR A 87 -4.91 -23.37 13.01
C THR A 87 -3.80 -22.68 12.20
N ARG A 88 -3.02 -23.47 11.45
CA ARG A 88 -1.97 -22.96 10.55
C ARG A 88 -2.52 -22.13 9.38
N GLU A 89 -3.77 -22.37 9.01
CA GLU A 89 -4.49 -21.65 7.96
C GLU A 89 -5.69 -20.92 8.54
N CYS A 90 -5.82 -19.64 8.23
CA CYS A 90 -6.94 -18.82 8.69
C CYS A 90 -8.03 -18.75 7.61
N ARG A 91 -9.05 -19.61 7.70
CA ARG A 91 -10.18 -19.61 6.73
C ARG A 91 -10.88 -18.25 6.65
N THR A 92 -11.04 -17.56 7.78
CA THR A 92 -11.64 -16.22 7.84
C THR A 92 -10.86 -15.22 6.99
N LEU A 93 -9.56 -15.08 7.24
CA LEU A 93 -8.74 -14.14 6.48
C LEU A 93 -8.56 -14.58 5.02
N HIS A 94 -8.57 -15.88 4.73
CA HIS A 94 -8.59 -16.35 3.36
C HIS A 94 -9.86 -15.91 2.61
N GLY A 95 -11.03 -16.05 3.23
CA GLY A 95 -12.31 -15.59 2.67
C GLY A 95 -12.33 -14.07 2.47
N VAL A 96 -11.87 -13.31 3.46
CA VAL A 96 -11.73 -11.85 3.33
C VAL A 96 -10.77 -11.50 2.19
N ASN A 97 -9.61 -12.14 2.10
CA ASN A 97 -8.64 -11.91 1.02
C ASN A 97 -9.26 -12.16 -0.37
N HIS A 98 -10.03 -13.24 -0.49
CA HIS A 98 -10.72 -13.59 -1.72
C HIS A 98 -11.74 -12.53 -2.13
N VAL A 99 -12.58 -12.06 -1.19
CA VAL A 99 -13.56 -11.00 -1.46
C VAL A 99 -12.88 -9.70 -1.85
N LEU A 100 -11.85 -9.27 -1.09
CA LEU A 100 -11.12 -8.04 -1.41
C LEU A 100 -10.45 -8.12 -2.79
N ALA A 101 -9.91 -9.29 -3.15
CA ALA A 101 -9.36 -9.51 -4.49
C ALA A 101 -10.44 -9.47 -5.59
N ALA A 102 -11.61 -10.07 -5.35
CA ALA A 102 -12.73 -10.09 -6.31
C ALA A 102 -13.27 -8.69 -6.62
N TYR A 103 -13.32 -7.81 -5.60
CA TYR A 103 -13.72 -6.41 -5.78
C TYR A 103 -12.55 -5.47 -6.13
N THR A 104 -11.41 -6.03 -6.55
CA THR A 104 -10.22 -5.28 -6.97
C THR A 104 -9.72 -4.27 -5.93
N VAL A 105 -9.96 -4.54 -4.64
CA VAL A 105 -9.36 -3.76 -3.55
C VAL A 105 -7.88 -4.09 -3.51
N GLN A 106 -7.12 -3.37 -4.32
CA GLN A 106 -5.68 -3.41 -4.37
C GLN A 106 -5.12 -2.29 -3.52
N PRO A 107 -3.88 -2.42 -3.02
CA PRO A 107 -3.11 -1.28 -2.62
C PRO A 107 -3.22 -0.19 -3.69
N GLY A 108 -3.84 0.94 -3.36
CA GLY A 108 -3.93 2.07 -4.27
C GLY A 108 -2.52 2.43 -4.75
N GLY A 109 -2.41 2.93 -5.99
CA GLY A 109 -1.13 3.36 -6.52
C GLY A 109 -0.42 4.28 -5.52
N VAL A 110 0.87 4.04 -5.32
CA VAL A 110 1.75 4.92 -4.55
C VAL A 110 1.72 6.30 -5.21
N ASP A 111 1.44 7.31 -4.40
CA ASP A 111 1.60 8.69 -4.78
C ASP A 111 2.98 9.21 -4.34
N ARG A 112 3.36 10.39 -4.80
CA ARG A 112 4.66 10.99 -4.49
C ARG A 112 4.91 11.09 -2.98
N ALA A 113 3.88 11.38 -2.18
CA ALA A 113 3.99 11.49 -0.73
C ALA A 113 4.22 10.14 -0.03
N GLU A 114 3.56 9.07 -0.49
CA GLU A 114 3.82 7.71 -0.02
C GLU A 114 5.20 7.22 -0.47
N ALA A 115 5.62 7.52 -1.70
CA ALA A 115 6.97 7.21 -2.17
C ALA A 115 8.04 7.89 -1.30
N TRP A 116 7.83 9.17 -0.96
CA TRP A 116 8.69 9.90 -0.04
C TRP A 116 8.76 9.23 1.34
N ARG A 117 7.62 8.90 1.97
CA ARG A 117 7.59 8.24 3.28
C ARG A 117 8.33 6.91 3.30
N ARG A 118 8.14 6.09 2.25
CA ARG A 118 8.84 4.79 2.13
C ARG A 118 10.34 4.96 1.96
N ALA A 119 10.75 5.91 1.12
CA ALA A 119 12.16 6.21 0.91
C ALA A 119 12.82 6.79 2.17
N GLU A 120 12.17 7.70 2.87
CA GLU A 120 12.66 8.29 4.13
C GLU A 120 12.81 7.23 5.22
N THR A 121 11.84 6.32 5.38
CA THR A 121 11.97 5.17 6.28
C THR A 121 13.16 4.27 5.91
N TYR A 122 13.40 4.05 4.62
CA TYR A 122 14.54 3.25 4.16
C TYR A 122 15.88 3.94 4.44
N PHE A 123 16.01 5.22 4.07
CA PHE A 123 17.27 5.95 4.19
C PHE A 123 17.62 6.29 5.64
N SER A 124 16.62 6.62 6.46
CA SER A 124 16.83 6.90 7.89
C SER A 124 17.42 5.72 8.64
N ARG A 125 17.07 4.47 8.28
CA ARG A 125 17.47 3.24 9.01
C ARG A 125 17.29 3.35 10.54
N GLY A 126 16.37 4.19 11.02
CA GLY A 126 16.16 4.45 12.44
C GLY A 126 17.13 5.45 13.10
N ALA A 127 18.03 6.09 12.34
CA ALA A 127 19.01 7.07 12.83
C ALA A 127 18.51 8.53 12.85
N GLY A 128 17.33 8.80 12.29
CA GLY A 128 16.71 10.14 12.25
C GLY A 128 16.19 10.52 10.86
N PRO A 129 15.47 11.64 10.72
CA PRO A 129 14.91 12.08 9.44
C PRO A 129 16.01 12.37 8.42
N VAL A 130 15.86 11.84 7.20
CA VAL A 130 16.79 12.09 6.08
C VAL A 130 16.05 12.87 5.00
N PRO A 131 16.59 14.00 4.50
CA PRO A 131 15.99 14.70 3.38
C PRO A 131 16.01 13.82 2.12
N VAL A 132 14.83 13.53 1.56
CA VAL A 132 14.67 12.70 0.36
C VAL A 132 14.17 13.53 -0.81
N ILE A 133 14.87 13.43 -1.94
CA ILE A 133 14.43 13.95 -3.23
C ILE A 133 13.63 12.84 -3.94
N VAL A 134 12.46 13.19 -4.48
CA VAL A 134 11.56 12.27 -5.18
C VAL A 134 11.25 12.82 -6.57
N GLU A 135 11.52 12.01 -7.59
CA GLU A 135 11.27 12.31 -9.00
C GLU A 135 10.31 11.25 -9.58
N GLU A 136 9.27 11.70 -10.27
CA GLU A 136 8.13 10.85 -10.67
C GLU A 136 8.23 10.43 -12.15
N PHE A 137 7.97 9.16 -12.44
CA PHE A 137 7.83 8.62 -13.81
C PHE A 137 6.61 7.69 -13.90
N PRO A 138 6.15 7.29 -15.11
CA PRO A 138 4.90 6.54 -15.26
C PRO A 138 4.79 5.29 -14.39
N ASP A 139 5.88 4.53 -14.27
CA ASP A 139 5.89 3.24 -13.55
C ASP A 139 6.33 3.34 -12.08
N GLY A 140 6.71 4.52 -11.58
CA GLY A 140 7.21 4.64 -10.22
C GLY A 140 7.78 6.00 -9.85
N PHE A 141 8.62 5.98 -8.82
CA PHE A 141 9.31 7.15 -8.30
C PHE A 141 10.77 6.81 -8.08
N VAL A 142 11.67 7.63 -8.63
CA VAL A 142 13.10 7.59 -8.29
C VAL A 142 13.29 8.43 -7.03
N THR A 143 13.97 7.87 -6.04
CA THR A 143 14.21 8.54 -4.76
C THR A 143 15.68 8.45 -4.37
N ARG A 144 16.19 9.52 -3.76
CA ARG A 144 17.57 9.61 -3.29
C ARG A 144 17.66 10.45 -2.03
N ALA A 145 18.54 10.04 -1.12
CA ALA A 145 18.94 10.88 0.01
C ALA A 145 19.69 12.11 -0.52
N ALA A 146 19.38 13.30 -0.01
CA ALA A 146 20.03 14.54 -0.44
C ALA A 146 21.50 14.61 0.01
N ASP A 147 21.84 13.90 1.08
CA ASP A 147 23.15 13.84 1.75
C ASP A 147 23.82 12.45 1.63
N GLY A 148 23.34 11.61 0.69
CA GLY A 148 23.83 10.25 0.53
C GLY A 148 25.34 10.17 0.25
N SER A 149 26.02 9.22 0.88
CA SER A 149 27.45 8.95 0.63
C SER A 149 27.67 8.63 -0.86
N HIS A 150 28.66 9.31 -1.46
CA HIS A 150 29.10 9.03 -2.83
C HIS A 150 29.66 7.61 -3.03
N ASP A 151 29.98 6.90 -1.94
CA ASP A 151 30.56 5.55 -1.99
C ASP A 151 29.52 4.43 -2.09
N ASP A 152 28.21 4.72 -2.06
CA ASP A 152 27.18 3.69 -2.28
C ASP A 152 27.04 3.39 -3.79
N PRO A 153 27.32 2.16 -4.25
CA PRO A 153 27.19 1.79 -5.67
C PRO A 153 25.73 1.81 -6.18
N ALA A 154 24.73 1.81 -5.28
CA ALA A 154 23.32 1.92 -5.62
C ALA A 154 22.61 2.92 -4.68
N PRO A 155 22.89 4.24 -4.83
CA PRO A 155 22.39 5.28 -3.92
C PRO A 155 20.92 5.63 -4.18
N LEU A 156 20.33 5.08 -5.24
CA LEU A 156 18.97 5.38 -5.68
C LEU A 156 18.02 4.23 -5.31
N LEU A 157 16.80 4.59 -4.94
CA LEU A 157 15.69 3.65 -4.81
C LEU A 157 14.61 3.98 -5.81
N ILE A 158 14.12 2.96 -6.52
CA ILE A 158 12.87 3.05 -7.25
C ILE A 158 11.75 2.48 -6.37
N VAL A 159 10.70 3.28 -6.19
CA VAL A 159 9.43 2.88 -5.58
C VAL A 159 8.45 2.54 -6.71
N ASP A 160 8.04 1.28 -6.81
CA ASP A 160 7.05 0.84 -7.80
C ASP A 160 5.71 1.56 -7.58
N ARG A 161 5.14 2.18 -8.62
CA ARG A 161 3.88 2.92 -8.47
C ARG A 161 2.72 2.03 -8.02
N ARG A 162 2.68 0.76 -8.44
CA ARG A 162 1.51 -0.10 -8.20
C ARG A 162 1.58 -0.83 -6.87
N THR A 163 2.76 -1.25 -6.47
CA THR A 163 3.00 -2.14 -5.33
C THR A 163 3.70 -1.43 -4.18
N GLY A 164 4.36 -0.30 -4.48
CA GLY A 164 5.25 0.40 -3.56
C GLY A 164 6.46 -0.41 -3.13
N ALA A 165 6.81 -1.47 -3.88
CA ALA A 165 8.03 -2.22 -3.67
C ALA A 165 9.24 -1.31 -3.88
N LEU A 166 10.22 -1.41 -2.98
CA LEU A 166 11.48 -0.70 -3.07
C LEU A 166 12.51 -1.56 -3.79
N SER A 167 13.22 -0.97 -4.74
CA SER A 167 14.33 -1.62 -5.45
C SER A 167 15.52 -0.68 -5.50
N ARG A 168 16.74 -1.19 -5.28
CA ARG A 168 17.98 -0.41 -5.35
C ARG A 168 18.48 -0.38 -6.78
N TRP A 169 18.93 0.80 -7.22
CA TRP A 169 19.42 1.01 -8.56
C TRP A 169 20.75 1.77 -8.54
N PRO A 170 21.66 1.47 -9.49
CA PRO A 170 22.87 2.24 -9.67
C PRO A 170 22.55 3.70 -10.01
N SER A 171 23.51 4.59 -9.75
CA SER A 171 23.40 6.01 -10.13
C SER A 171 23.43 6.14 -11.65
N LEU A 172 22.25 6.16 -12.26
CA LEU A 172 22.05 6.34 -13.69
C LEU A 172 21.22 7.60 -13.95
N PRO A 173 21.33 8.21 -15.14
CA PRO A 173 20.43 9.28 -15.55
C PRO A 173 18.96 8.85 -15.44
N PHE A 174 18.09 9.79 -15.06
CA PHE A 174 16.69 9.53 -14.76
C PHE A 174 15.93 8.84 -15.91
N ASP A 175 16.15 9.28 -17.14
CA ASP A 175 15.59 8.72 -18.36
C ASP A 175 16.04 7.28 -18.61
N VAL A 176 17.32 6.98 -18.32
CA VAL A 176 17.87 5.63 -18.38
C VAL A 176 17.23 4.75 -17.31
N LEU A 177 17.10 5.24 -16.06
CA LEU A 177 16.45 4.50 -14.97
C LEU A 177 15.00 4.16 -15.30
N ALA A 178 14.22 5.13 -15.79
CA ALA A 178 12.83 4.90 -16.14
C ALA A 178 12.68 3.80 -17.21
N ARG A 179 13.56 3.82 -18.23
CA ARG A 179 13.58 2.80 -19.29
C ARG A 179 14.02 1.43 -18.78
N GLU A 180 15.12 1.35 -18.04
CA GLU A 180 15.61 0.08 -17.49
C GLU A 180 14.62 -0.53 -16.49
N TYR A 181 13.93 0.31 -15.72
CA TYR A 181 12.89 -0.15 -14.81
C TYR A 181 11.68 -0.74 -15.54
N ALA A 182 11.26 -0.12 -16.65
CA ALA A 182 10.20 -0.65 -17.49
C ALA A 182 10.57 -2.04 -18.05
N ASN A 183 11.81 -2.19 -18.54
CA ASN A 183 12.34 -3.48 -19.02
C ASN A 183 12.37 -4.53 -17.90
N TYR A 184 12.86 -4.15 -16.72
CA TYR A 184 12.89 -5.02 -15.54
C TYR A 184 11.48 -5.50 -15.13
N ARG A 185 10.47 -4.62 -15.19
CA ARG A 185 9.09 -5.00 -14.89
C ARG A 185 8.49 -5.93 -15.94
N ALA A 186 8.83 -5.75 -17.22
CA ALA A 186 8.35 -6.61 -18.29
C ALA A 186 8.94 -8.03 -18.23
N ALA A 187 10.12 -8.19 -17.63
CA ALA A 187 10.80 -9.46 -17.46
C ALA A 187 10.38 -10.27 -16.21
N ARG A 188 9.40 -9.78 -15.42
CA ARG A 188 8.93 -10.40 -14.17
C ARG A 188 7.53 -10.97 -14.25
#